data_AF-A0A9N8HI64-F1
#
_entry.id   AF-A0A9N8HI64-F1
#
_cell.length_a   1.000
_cell.length_b   1.000
_cell.length_c   1.000
_cell.angle_alpha   90.00
_cell.angle_beta   90.00
_cell.angle_gamma   90.00
#
_symmetry.space_group_name_H-M   'P 1'
#
loop_
_entity.id
_entity.type
_entity.pdbx_description
1 polymer ?
#
loop_
_entity_poly.entity_id
_entity_poly.type
_entity_poly.pdbx_seq_one_letter_code
_entity_poly.pdbx_strand_id
1 'polypeptide(L)'
;MPFRRPGSRVVQAIGLALALITPCCRVVAQDPNKCDLCSDGSEPDMSLMSADLGWSCTDLNQFTIYLKAGDKECIDLQLIGFQDCGCPTYPPGYCTLCPGGFSDIPDRDLIVPSPQNLTCGKILFVNSDALAGGCGDLEPYRDHCGCPSDAECSFCADGTMPMNMDRVIPYLSKPSETTTCAQQAQRAFSATAEQCQDIIVPPVAVNVQGFCGCQGTFPSSLCSLCPLGMDIANPDLVLPDTGGLTCQEMDEYLSYITDEASCQAIADSSQVCCQPIEECPVCEGVLFNEDKLYEPYGLTCANIGLASDFGHPMSCEDVQTRFPYFCECADAIPACTLCQLGEVPPETDKPIPLLGTTCKEVNDYASIRLTSECAQEMASQSFDSSAYCGCTGFEPPNQCTFCPEGQIVRQINKAPELAGGATCGDLLDFASYVTTYNLCSSVQAFAFECCVDPDSPTEAPSPGPPPDETIAPGTPGTAIPTATDTLAPGTTAAPTATMPAPAESSADVPLARLGTSLVLLLFTLLAPGFLT
;
A
#
# COMPACT_ATOMS: atom_id res chain seq x y z
N MET A 1 -20.29 -27.68 54.55
CA MET A 1 -19.76 -27.09 55.81
C MET A 1 -19.73 -25.57 55.65
N PRO A 2 -20.61 -24.79 56.32
CA PRO A 2 -20.54 -23.34 56.26
C PRO A 2 -20.12 -22.76 57.62
N PHE A 3 -19.09 -21.93 57.64
CA PHE A 3 -18.71 -21.13 58.81
C PHE A 3 -19.50 -19.82 58.82
N ARG A 4 -20.51 -19.76 59.70
CA ARG A 4 -21.03 -18.52 60.29
C ARG A 4 -20.14 -18.13 61.46
N ARG A 5 -19.80 -16.85 61.60
CA ARG A 5 -19.78 -16.16 62.90
C ARG A 5 -20.11 -14.67 62.78
N PRO A 6 -20.61 -14.06 63.88
CA PRO A 6 -21.52 -12.90 63.87
C PRO A 6 -20.85 -11.60 64.35
N GLY A 7 -21.55 -10.48 64.15
CA GLY A 7 -21.03 -9.13 64.39
C GLY A 7 -21.23 -8.54 65.79
N SER A 8 -20.91 -7.24 65.92
CA SER A 8 -21.59 -6.31 66.83
C SER A 8 -21.03 -4.88 66.76
N ARG A 9 -21.97 -3.92 66.75
CA ARG A 9 -22.01 -2.63 67.46
C ARG A 9 -21.19 -1.43 66.96
N VAL A 10 -21.92 -0.53 66.29
CA VAL A 10 -22.29 0.83 66.74
C VAL A 10 -21.45 1.43 67.88
N VAL A 11 -20.73 2.52 67.57
CA VAL A 11 -20.47 3.66 68.46
C VAL A 11 -20.54 4.97 67.64
N GLN A 12 -21.18 5.97 68.25
CA GLN A 12 -21.48 7.31 67.76
C GLN A 12 -20.25 8.23 67.54
N ALA A 13 -20.41 9.08 66.52
CA ALA A 13 -20.08 10.51 66.42
C ALA A 13 -19.06 11.16 67.39
N ILE A 14 -18.05 11.81 66.79
CA ILE A 14 -17.46 13.14 67.03
C ILE A 14 -16.61 13.37 65.76
N GLY A 15 -16.88 14.33 64.88
CA GLY A 15 -16.86 15.76 65.15
C GLY A 15 -15.44 16.30 64.99
N LEU A 16 -14.91 16.39 63.76
CA LEU A 16 -13.76 17.24 63.45
C LEU A 16 -13.84 17.72 61.99
N ALA A 17 -14.27 18.97 61.82
CA ALA A 17 -14.12 19.71 60.59
C ALA A 17 -12.63 20.03 60.40
N LEU A 18 -11.95 19.22 59.58
CA LEU A 18 -10.66 19.61 59.01
C LEU A 18 -10.97 20.58 57.87
N ALA A 19 -10.80 21.88 58.13
CA ALA A 19 -10.60 22.85 57.08
C ALA A 19 -9.28 22.51 56.39
N LEU A 20 -9.34 21.74 55.30
CA LEU A 20 -8.26 21.66 54.34
C LEU A 20 -8.07 23.06 53.78
N ILE A 21 -6.99 23.70 54.21
CA ILE A 21 -6.41 24.86 53.55
C ILE A 21 -5.93 24.33 52.20
N THR A 22 -6.82 24.35 51.21
CA THR A 22 -6.41 24.32 49.81
C THR A 22 -5.49 25.51 49.62
N PRO A 23 -4.23 25.34 49.18
CA PRO A 23 -3.45 26.47 48.72
C PRO A 23 -4.15 26.97 47.46
N CYS A 24 -5.11 27.88 47.60
CA CYS A 24 -5.58 28.67 46.47
C CYS A 24 -4.35 29.33 45.87
N CYS A 25 -4.14 29.06 44.59
CA CYS A 25 -3.06 29.59 43.76
C CYS A 25 -2.78 31.04 44.19
N ARG A 26 -1.55 31.28 44.67
CA ARG A 26 -1.05 32.65 44.76
C ARG A 26 -0.93 33.13 43.32
N VAL A 27 -1.98 33.78 42.82
CA VAL A 27 -1.86 34.66 41.67
C VAL A 27 -0.96 35.80 42.14
N VAL A 28 0.33 35.66 41.90
CA VAL A 28 1.27 36.77 42.05
C VAL A 28 0.79 37.79 41.03
N ALA A 29 0.33 38.96 41.50
CA ALA A 29 -0.08 40.02 40.60
C ALA A 29 1.12 40.42 39.73
N GLN A 30 1.15 39.94 38.49
CA GLN A 30 2.13 40.29 37.48
C GLN A 30 1.97 41.76 37.09
N ASP A 31 3.09 42.39 36.74
CA ASP A 31 3.10 43.73 36.16
C ASP A 31 2.37 43.65 34.81
N PRO A 32 1.26 44.38 34.60
CA PRO A 32 0.45 44.27 33.38
C PRO A 32 1.19 44.68 32.10
N ASN A 33 2.43 45.20 32.22
CA ASN A 33 3.26 45.57 31.09
C ASN A 33 4.30 44.51 30.71
N LYS A 34 4.41 43.40 31.44
CA LYS A 34 5.39 42.34 31.15
C LYS A 34 4.75 41.20 30.38
N CYS A 35 5.51 40.64 29.45
CA CYS A 35 5.11 39.45 28.73
C CYS A 35 5.09 38.25 29.68
N ASP A 36 4.09 37.38 29.52
CA ASP A 36 4.02 36.06 30.13
C ASP A 36 4.01 35.00 29.04
N LEU A 37 4.56 33.81 29.33
CA LEU A 37 4.69 32.75 28.31
C LEU A 37 3.33 32.20 27.89
N CYS A 38 2.37 32.10 28.81
CA CYS A 38 0.98 31.78 28.49
C CYS A 38 0.16 33.07 28.40
N SER A 39 -0.63 33.23 27.33
CA SER A 39 -1.37 34.47 27.05
C SER A 39 -2.46 34.79 28.08
N ASP A 40 -2.96 33.78 28.78
CA ASP A 40 -3.93 33.90 29.89
C ASP A 40 -3.27 34.04 31.27
N GLY A 41 -1.94 34.04 31.35
CA GLY A 41 -1.17 34.09 32.59
C GLY A 41 -1.14 32.78 33.37
N SER A 42 -1.58 31.66 32.78
CA SER A 42 -1.42 30.33 33.37
C SER A 42 0.05 29.90 33.47
N GLU A 43 0.33 28.91 34.31
CA GLU A 43 1.70 28.37 34.44
C GLU A 43 1.98 27.37 33.30
N PRO A 44 3.03 27.57 32.49
CA PRO A 44 3.44 26.62 31.47
C PRO A 44 4.02 25.34 32.10
N ASP A 45 3.99 24.23 31.36
CA ASP A 45 4.73 23.02 31.75
C ASP A 45 6.24 23.21 31.51
N MET A 46 6.92 23.54 32.60
CA MET A 46 8.36 23.82 32.62
C MET A 46 9.23 22.57 32.36
N SER A 47 8.64 21.37 32.32
CA SER A 47 9.36 20.13 32.02
C SER A 47 9.52 19.84 30.52
N LEU A 48 8.80 20.59 29.68
CA LEU A 48 8.83 20.45 28.22
C LEU A 48 9.96 21.28 27.58
N MET A 49 10.27 20.97 26.32
CA MET A 49 11.23 21.68 25.49
C MET A 49 10.59 22.09 24.17
N SER A 50 10.91 23.30 23.70
CA SER A 50 10.49 23.74 22.38
C SER A 50 11.26 23.02 21.29
N ALA A 51 10.51 22.41 20.36
CA ALA A 51 11.08 21.70 19.22
C ALA A 51 11.76 22.68 18.25
N ASP A 52 11.19 23.87 18.07
CA ASP A 52 11.63 24.86 17.09
C ASP A 52 12.87 25.64 17.54
N LEU A 53 12.95 26.00 18.82
CA LEU A 53 14.05 26.79 19.36
C LEU A 53 15.13 25.95 20.07
N GLY A 54 14.82 24.70 20.43
CA GLY A 54 15.69 23.85 21.25
C GLY A 54 15.90 24.39 22.68
N TRP A 55 15.05 25.31 23.12
CA TRP A 55 15.11 25.92 24.46
C TRP A 55 14.12 25.22 25.39
N SER A 56 14.45 25.12 26.67
CA SER A 56 13.48 24.62 27.65
C SER A 56 12.37 25.64 27.86
N CYS A 57 11.16 25.17 28.21
CA CYS A 57 10.06 26.07 28.57
C CYS A 57 10.40 26.94 29.79
N THR A 58 11.33 26.49 30.63
CA THR A 58 11.91 27.31 31.71
C THR A 58 12.70 28.50 31.17
N ASP A 59 13.56 28.30 30.16
CA ASP A 59 14.36 29.36 29.58
C ASP A 59 13.49 30.37 28.81
N LEU A 60 12.50 29.87 28.07
CA LEU A 60 11.51 30.70 27.39
C LEU A 60 10.74 31.57 28.37
N ASN A 61 10.28 31.00 29.49
CA ASN A 61 9.59 31.76 30.54
C ASN A 61 10.49 32.75 31.29
N GLN A 62 11.82 32.57 31.30
CA GLN A 62 12.74 33.60 31.80
C GLN A 62 12.93 34.74 30.78
N PHE A 63 12.91 34.41 29.50
CA PHE A 63 13.08 35.38 28.42
C PHE A 63 11.92 36.37 28.33
N THR A 64 10.69 35.95 28.65
CA THR A 64 9.50 36.81 28.67
C THR A 64 9.65 38.04 29.56
N ILE A 65 10.46 37.98 30.61
CA ILE A 65 10.70 39.07 31.57
C ILE A 65 11.29 40.31 30.87
N TYR A 66 11.98 40.13 29.74
CA TYR A 66 12.59 41.20 28.95
C TYR A 66 11.65 41.78 27.87
N LEU A 67 10.51 41.13 27.63
CA LEU A 67 9.55 41.51 26.61
C LEU A 67 8.38 42.28 27.23
N LYS A 68 7.79 43.20 26.47
CA LYS A 68 6.57 43.89 26.89
C LYS A 68 5.35 43.10 26.43
N ALA A 69 4.31 43.11 27.25
CA ALA A 69 3.02 42.52 26.87
C ALA A 69 2.51 43.16 25.57
N GLY A 70 2.13 42.31 24.61
CA GLY A 70 1.58 42.73 23.31
C GLY A 70 2.60 43.14 22.26
N ASP A 71 3.90 43.20 22.58
CA ASP A 71 4.94 43.33 21.53
C ASP A 71 4.95 42.05 20.67
N LYS A 72 5.31 42.18 19.38
CA LYS A 72 5.29 41.05 18.43
C LYS A 72 6.10 39.86 18.93
N GLU A 73 7.28 40.12 19.48
CA GLU A 73 8.16 39.10 20.06
C GLU A 73 7.50 38.38 21.24
N CYS A 74 6.67 39.07 22.03
CA CYS A 74 5.91 38.43 23.11
C CYS A 74 4.84 37.50 22.57
N ILE A 75 4.08 37.96 21.57
CA ILE A 75 3.00 37.18 20.95
C ILE A 75 3.58 35.93 20.25
N ASP A 76 4.70 36.06 19.54
CA ASP A 76 5.39 34.94 18.91
C ASP A 76 5.90 33.93 19.95
N LEU A 77 6.41 34.40 21.09
CA LEU A 77 6.82 33.52 22.19
C LEU A 77 5.62 32.84 22.88
N GLN A 78 4.49 33.53 23.00
CA GLN A 78 3.25 32.96 23.52
C GLN A 78 2.68 31.87 22.63
N LEU A 79 2.86 32.00 21.31
CA LEU A 79 2.48 30.95 20.37
C LEU A 79 3.33 29.69 20.58
N ILE A 80 4.64 29.84 20.78
CA ILE A 80 5.54 28.73 21.14
C ILE A 80 5.13 28.14 22.50
N GLY A 81 4.76 29.00 23.47
CA GLY A 81 4.25 28.56 24.76
C GLY A 81 3.01 27.65 24.64
N PHE A 82 2.10 28.00 23.73
CA PHE A 82 0.92 27.18 23.41
C PHE A 82 1.27 25.87 22.72
N GLN A 83 2.17 25.90 21.72
CA GLN A 83 2.53 24.72 20.93
C GLN A 83 3.37 23.70 21.71
N ASP A 84 4.33 24.18 22.49
CA ASP A 84 5.41 23.34 23.01
C ASP A 84 5.44 23.28 24.55
N CYS A 85 4.85 24.25 25.24
CA CYS A 85 4.97 24.40 26.70
C CYS A 85 3.65 24.18 27.44
N GLY A 86 2.65 23.59 26.79
CA GLY A 86 1.38 23.23 27.42
C GLY A 86 0.55 24.43 27.90
N CYS A 87 0.77 25.63 27.37
CA CYS A 87 -0.13 26.75 27.66
C CYS A 87 -1.53 26.44 27.09
N PRO A 88 -2.61 26.69 27.85
CA PRO A 88 -3.97 26.29 27.48
C PRO A 88 -4.64 27.22 26.46
N THR A 89 -4.12 28.44 26.29
CA THR A 89 -4.69 29.45 25.39
C THR A 89 -3.67 29.96 24.40
N TYR A 90 -4.04 30.02 23.13
CA TYR A 90 -3.22 30.64 22.10
C TYR A 90 -3.32 32.18 22.21
N PRO A 91 -2.31 32.94 21.74
CA PRO A 91 -2.31 34.39 21.85
C PRO A 91 -3.30 35.06 20.86
N PRO A 92 -3.82 36.26 21.17
CA PRO A 92 -4.70 37.00 20.27
C PRO A 92 -3.97 37.41 18.97
N GLY A 93 -4.73 37.56 17.88
CA GLY A 93 -4.18 37.97 16.57
C GLY A 93 -3.64 36.81 15.71
N TYR A 94 -3.85 35.56 16.14
CA TYR A 94 -3.56 34.37 15.35
C TYR A 94 -4.87 33.61 15.05
N CYS A 95 -4.92 33.04 13.86
CA CYS A 95 -5.91 32.09 13.41
C CYS A 95 -5.32 30.70 13.51
N THR A 96 -6.07 29.76 14.08
CA THR A 96 -5.69 28.35 14.11
C THR A 96 -6.33 27.65 12.92
N LEU A 97 -5.58 26.75 12.28
CA LEU A 97 -6.12 25.90 11.24
C LEU A 97 -7.22 25.00 11.82
N CYS A 98 -6.93 24.31 12.92
CA CYS A 98 -7.91 23.44 13.59
C CYS A 98 -8.61 24.19 14.74
N PRO A 99 -9.93 24.01 14.96
CA PRO A 99 -10.63 24.57 16.11
C PRO A 99 -10.00 24.11 17.43
N GLY A 100 -9.92 24.97 18.43
CA GLY A 100 -9.29 24.62 19.72
C GLY A 100 -7.77 24.57 19.70
N GLY A 101 -7.13 24.82 18.54
CA GLY A 101 -5.67 24.90 18.43
C GLY A 101 -4.97 23.54 18.53
N PHE A 102 -5.64 22.45 18.16
CA PHE A 102 -5.00 21.13 18.07
C PHE A 102 -3.75 21.21 17.18
N SER A 103 -2.61 20.82 17.75
CA SER A 103 -1.31 20.84 17.09
C SER A 103 -0.97 19.54 16.35
N ASP A 104 -1.70 18.46 16.66
CA ASP A 104 -1.52 17.14 16.08
C ASP A 104 -2.37 16.97 14.83
N ILE A 105 -1.88 17.54 13.72
CA ILE A 105 -2.35 17.19 12.38
C ILE A 105 -1.54 15.98 11.86
N PRO A 106 -2.16 15.04 11.12
CA PRO A 106 -1.50 13.78 10.71
C PRO A 106 -0.25 13.98 9.85
N ASP A 107 -0.27 14.98 8.98
CA ASP A 107 0.84 15.29 8.07
C ASP A 107 1.09 16.82 8.06
N ARG A 108 2.13 17.24 8.78
CA ARG A 108 2.55 18.65 8.85
C ARG A 108 3.26 19.12 7.57
N ASP A 109 3.76 18.20 6.75
CA ASP A 109 4.52 18.50 5.53
C ASP A 109 3.62 18.48 4.29
N LEU A 110 2.38 18.01 4.41
CA LEU A 110 1.38 18.05 3.36
C LEU A 110 1.21 19.47 2.81
N ILE A 111 1.45 19.63 1.50
CA ILE A 111 1.37 20.92 0.81
C ILE A 111 -0.11 21.26 0.60
N VAL A 112 -0.51 22.46 1.03
CA VAL A 112 -1.85 22.99 0.73
C VAL A 112 -1.87 23.63 -0.66
N PRO A 113 -2.97 23.47 -1.42
CA PRO A 113 -3.13 24.09 -2.74
C PRO A 113 -3.25 25.62 -2.62
N SER A 114 -2.10 26.27 -2.52
CA SER A 114 -1.93 27.71 -2.38
C SER A 114 -0.83 28.19 -3.35
N PRO A 115 -0.86 29.47 -3.78
CA PRO A 115 0.17 30.02 -4.68
C PRO A 115 1.59 29.99 -4.12
N GLN A 116 1.74 29.76 -2.81
CA GLN A 116 2.99 29.85 -2.05
C GLN A 116 3.52 28.46 -1.63
N ASN A 117 2.84 27.37 -2.00
CA ASN A 117 3.18 26.00 -1.60
C ASN A 117 3.43 25.87 -0.09
N LEU A 118 2.55 26.46 0.73
CA LEU A 118 2.61 26.32 2.18
C LEU A 118 2.30 24.88 2.59
N THR A 119 2.87 24.42 3.71
CA THR A 119 2.52 23.11 4.29
C THR A 119 1.49 23.27 5.39
N CYS A 120 0.74 22.21 5.69
CA CYS A 120 -0.25 22.19 6.77
C CYS A 120 0.35 22.62 8.13
N GLY A 121 1.59 22.23 8.43
CA GLY A 121 2.31 22.65 9.62
C GLY A 121 2.64 24.14 9.64
N LYS A 122 2.89 24.76 8.48
CA LYS A 122 3.17 26.21 8.38
C LYS A 122 1.93 27.07 8.50
N ILE A 123 0.76 26.56 8.14
CA ILE A 123 -0.52 27.27 8.26
C ILE A 123 -1.31 26.90 9.51
N LEU A 124 -0.76 26.03 10.36
CA LEU A 124 -1.39 25.59 11.60
C LEU A 124 -1.76 26.78 12.50
N PHE A 125 -0.89 27.80 12.52
CA PHE A 125 -1.12 29.07 13.19
C PHE A 125 -0.67 30.21 12.25
N VAL A 126 -1.63 30.97 11.73
CA VAL A 126 -1.36 32.10 10.83
C VAL A 126 -1.76 33.40 11.50
N ASN A 127 -0.90 34.41 11.42
CA ASN A 127 -1.25 35.74 11.89
C ASN A 127 -2.48 36.25 11.12
N SER A 128 -3.51 36.73 11.83
CA SER A 128 -4.77 37.14 11.19
C SER A 128 -4.59 38.27 10.18
N ASP A 129 -3.58 39.12 10.36
CA ASP A 129 -3.28 40.23 9.45
C ASP A 129 -2.66 39.76 8.12
N ALA A 130 -2.13 38.53 8.08
CA ALA A 130 -1.62 37.92 6.86
C ALA A 130 -2.74 37.32 5.97
N LEU A 131 -3.96 37.23 6.49
CA LEU A 131 -5.13 36.68 5.80
C LEU A 131 -6.05 37.79 5.31
N ALA A 132 -6.33 37.83 4.01
CA ALA A 132 -7.11 38.90 3.40
C ALA A 132 -8.59 38.89 3.84
N GLY A 133 -9.15 37.71 4.10
CA GLY A 133 -10.50 37.47 4.61
C GLY A 133 -10.56 37.11 6.10
N GLY A 134 -9.46 37.25 6.83
CA GLY A 134 -9.34 36.84 8.23
C GLY A 134 -9.31 35.31 8.40
N CYS A 135 -9.63 34.81 9.60
CA CYS A 135 -9.48 33.38 9.92
C CYS A 135 -10.37 32.42 9.10
N GLY A 136 -11.42 32.94 8.44
CA GLY A 136 -12.26 32.13 7.54
C GLY A 136 -11.50 31.63 6.31
N ASP A 137 -10.41 32.30 5.92
CA ASP A 137 -9.57 31.88 4.79
C ASP A 137 -8.88 30.53 5.04
N LEU A 138 -8.80 30.08 6.30
CA LEU A 138 -8.21 28.78 6.65
C LEU A 138 -9.19 27.61 6.51
N GLU A 139 -10.50 27.88 6.43
CA GLU A 139 -11.54 26.85 6.43
C GLU A 139 -11.37 25.79 5.33
N PRO A 140 -11.08 26.15 4.06
CA PRO A 140 -10.90 25.16 2.99
C PRO A 140 -9.69 24.24 3.18
N TYR A 141 -8.71 24.66 4.00
CA TYR A 141 -7.50 23.87 4.25
C TYR A 141 -7.64 22.93 5.45
N ARG A 142 -8.72 23.08 6.26
CA ARG A 142 -8.95 22.27 7.46
C ARG A 142 -9.08 20.80 7.11
N ASP A 143 -9.92 20.49 6.14
CA ASP A 143 -10.16 19.12 5.69
C ASP A 143 -8.93 18.55 4.99
N HIS A 144 -8.26 19.38 4.18
CA HIS A 144 -7.03 18.99 3.49
C HIS A 144 -5.93 18.60 4.47
N CYS A 145 -5.81 19.33 5.58
CA CYS A 145 -4.80 19.09 6.61
C CYS A 145 -5.24 18.13 7.72
N GLY A 146 -6.42 17.50 7.58
CA GLY A 146 -6.91 16.53 8.54
C GLY A 146 -7.24 17.10 9.92
N CYS A 147 -7.63 18.38 10.00
CA CYS A 147 -8.11 18.93 11.25
C CYS A 147 -9.37 18.19 11.71
N PRO A 148 -9.51 17.88 13.02
CA PRO A 148 -10.80 17.46 13.55
C PRO A 148 -11.78 18.62 13.34
N SER A 149 -12.69 18.48 12.38
CA SER A 149 -13.82 19.38 12.25
C SER A 149 -14.85 19.05 13.32
N ASP A 150 -15.97 19.79 13.35
CA ASP A 150 -17.22 19.29 13.94
C ASP A 150 -17.76 18.12 13.10
N ALA A 151 -16.87 17.20 12.69
CA ALA A 151 -17.18 16.07 11.86
C ALA A 151 -18.27 15.29 12.58
N GLU A 152 -19.40 15.14 11.93
CA GLU A 152 -20.48 14.30 12.44
C GLU A 152 -20.01 12.85 12.64
N CYS A 153 -18.89 12.50 11.99
CA CYS A 153 -18.20 11.23 12.10
C CYS A 153 -16.76 11.40 12.55
N SER A 154 -16.38 10.72 13.63
CA SER A 154 -14.98 10.48 13.97
C SER A 154 -14.74 8.98 14.06
N PHE A 155 -13.57 8.56 13.58
CA PHE A 155 -13.18 7.17 13.66
C PHE A 155 -12.97 6.72 15.11
N CYS A 156 -12.31 7.52 15.96
CA CYS A 156 -12.25 7.26 17.40
C CYS A 156 -13.38 8.02 18.11
N ALA A 157 -13.98 7.41 19.14
CA ALA A 157 -15.12 8.00 19.85
C ALA A 157 -14.82 9.35 20.52
N ASP A 158 -13.55 9.65 20.79
CA ASP A 158 -13.06 10.88 21.41
C ASP A 158 -12.65 11.97 20.40
N GLY A 159 -12.80 11.70 19.09
CA GLY A 159 -12.40 12.63 18.04
C GLY A 159 -10.94 12.47 17.58
N THR A 160 -10.13 11.68 18.28
CA THR A 160 -8.68 11.56 18.01
C THR A 160 -8.38 10.66 16.81
N MET A 161 -7.15 10.77 16.30
CA MET A 161 -6.62 9.82 15.32
C MET A 161 -6.17 8.53 16.02
N PRO A 162 -6.30 7.36 15.37
CA PRO A 162 -5.81 6.10 15.91
C PRO A 162 -4.28 6.13 16.11
N MET A 163 -3.79 5.53 17.21
CA MET A 163 -2.34 5.49 17.48
C MET A 163 -1.56 4.61 16.49
N ASN A 164 -2.19 3.57 15.95
CA ASN A 164 -1.55 2.61 15.05
C ASN A 164 -1.96 2.85 13.59
N MET A 165 -1.67 4.05 13.07
CA MET A 165 -2.11 4.52 11.75
C MET A 165 -1.74 3.59 10.59
N ASP A 166 -0.57 2.95 10.63
CA ASP A 166 -0.05 2.13 9.53
C ASP A 166 -0.57 0.68 9.54
N ARG A 167 -1.30 0.25 10.58
CA ARG A 167 -1.82 -1.12 10.64
C ARG A 167 -2.80 -1.39 9.52
N VAL A 168 -2.59 -2.47 8.78
CA VAL A 168 -3.54 -2.99 7.78
C VAL A 168 -4.74 -3.59 8.51
N ILE A 169 -5.96 -3.26 8.07
CA ILE A 169 -7.19 -3.83 8.58
C ILE A 169 -7.60 -5.02 7.71
N PRO A 170 -7.51 -6.26 8.23
CA PRO A 170 -7.93 -7.47 7.51
C PRO A 170 -9.40 -7.40 7.10
N TYR A 171 -9.73 -8.07 5.99
CA TYR A 171 -11.10 -8.24 5.46
C TYR A 171 -11.82 -6.96 5.03
N LEU A 172 -11.27 -5.77 5.29
CA LEU A 172 -11.63 -4.51 4.62
C LEU A 172 -10.77 -4.25 3.38
N SER A 173 -9.58 -4.86 3.34
CA SER A 173 -8.67 -4.83 2.20
C SER A 173 -9.22 -5.70 1.07
N LYS A 174 -9.22 -5.16 -0.16
CA LYS A 174 -9.42 -5.97 -1.37
C LYS A 174 -8.08 -6.61 -1.74
N PRO A 175 -8.05 -7.71 -2.53
CA PRO A 175 -6.79 -8.33 -2.96
C PRO A 175 -5.80 -7.37 -3.64
N SER A 176 -6.29 -6.28 -4.23
CA SER A 176 -5.49 -5.26 -4.91
C SER A 176 -5.34 -3.94 -4.12
N GLU A 177 -5.93 -3.82 -2.93
CA GLU A 177 -5.97 -2.56 -2.18
C GLU A 177 -6.01 -2.85 -0.67
N THR A 178 -4.88 -2.63 0.00
CA THR A 178 -4.78 -2.70 1.46
C THR A 178 -5.43 -1.47 2.08
N THR A 179 -6.34 -1.67 3.04
CA THR A 179 -6.92 -0.58 3.84
C THR A 179 -6.19 -0.47 5.17
N THR A 180 -5.56 0.67 5.46
CA THR A 180 -4.89 0.92 6.75
C THR A 180 -5.80 1.66 7.74
N CYS A 181 -5.44 1.66 9.01
CA CYS A 181 -6.11 2.44 10.05
C CYS A 181 -6.16 3.94 9.71
N ALA A 182 -5.09 4.51 9.13
CA ALA A 182 -5.05 5.90 8.67
C ALA A 182 -6.08 6.17 7.57
N GLN A 183 -6.13 5.30 6.56
CA GLN A 183 -7.07 5.43 5.45
C GLN A 183 -8.52 5.30 5.92
N GLN A 184 -8.79 4.36 6.84
CA GLN A 184 -10.13 4.20 7.41
C GLN A 184 -10.53 5.39 8.27
N ALA A 185 -9.60 5.94 9.06
CA ALA A 185 -9.83 7.15 9.82
C ALA A 185 -10.14 8.33 8.91
N GLN A 186 -9.34 8.54 7.86
CA GLN A 186 -9.56 9.60 6.86
C GLN A 186 -10.92 9.47 6.17
N ARG A 187 -11.33 8.24 5.81
CA ARG A 187 -12.67 7.98 5.24
C ARG A 187 -13.77 8.42 6.21
N ALA A 188 -13.64 8.08 7.51
CA ALA A 188 -14.59 8.51 8.52
C ALA A 188 -14.67 10.04 8.65
N PHE A 189 -13.53 10.75 8.66
CA PHE A 189 -13.51 12.22 8.72
C PHE A 189 -14.21 12.88 7.53
N SER A 190 -14.14 12.28 6.34
CA SER A 190 -14.81 12.79 5.14
C SER A 190 -16.28 12.38 5.01
N ALA A 191 -16.79 11.55 5.93
CA ALA A 191 -18.11 10.93 5.82
C ALA A 191 -19.23 11.81 6.37
N THR A 192 -20.42 11.72 5.76
CA THR A 192 -21.64 12.26 6.36
C THR A 192 -22.08 11.42 7.57
N ALA A 193 -22.97 11.93 8.43
CA ALA A 193 -23.55 11.13 9.53
C ALA A 193 -24.16 9.80 9.07
N GLU A 194 -24.75 9.76 7.86
CA GLU A 194 -25.36 8.55 7.30
C GLU A 194 -24.30 7.52 6.88
N GLN A 195 -23.21 7.98 6.26
CA GLN A 195 -22.08 7.13 5.85
C GLN A 195 -21.23 6.66 7.03
N CYS A 196 -21.25 7.43 8.12
CA CYS A 196 -20.44 7.17 9.30
C CYS A 196 -20.69 5.79 9.89
N GLN A 197 -21.95 5.37 9.95
CA GLN A 197 -22.32 4.09 10.53
C GLN A 197 -21.73 2.92 9.73
N ASP A 198 -21.69 3.01 8.40
CA ASP A 198 -21.14 1.97 7.53
C ASP A 198 -19.60 1.92 7.57
N ILE A 199 -18.95 3.04 7.89
CA ILE A 199 -17.49 3.14 8.00
C ILE A 199 -16.99 2.67 9.37
N ILE A 200 -17.71 3.01 10.44
CA ILE A 200 -17.35 2.64 11.82
C ILE A 200 -17.74 1.19 12.13
N VAL A 201 -18.86 0.70 11.59
CA VAL A 201 -19.32 -0.67 11.79
C VAL A 201 -18.92 -1.50 10.57
N PRO A 202 -17.73 -2.13 10.59
CA PRO A 202 -17.32 -3.05 9.52
C PRO A 202 -18.35 -4.17 9.30
N PRO A 203 -18.40 -4.75 8.09
CA PRO A 203 -19.26 -5.91 7.80
C PRO A 203 -18.90 -7.14 8.63
N VAL A 204 -17.65 -7.24 9.08
CA VAL A 204 -17.19 -8.25 10.05
C VAL A 204 -17.33 -7.64 11.44
N ALA A 205 -17.93 -8.34 12.39
CA ALA A 205 -18.09 -7.84 13.75
C ALA A 205 -16.73 -7.80 14.50
N VAL A 206 -15.96 -6.76 14.23
CA VAL A 206 -14.65 -6.47 14.81
C VAL A 206 -14.62 -5.05 15.38
N ASN A 207 -13.98 -4.88 16.53
CA ASN A 207 -13.71 -3.58 17.10
C ASN A 207 -12.47 -2.95 16.42
N VAL A 208 -12.63 -2.47 15.18
CA VAL A 208 -11.53 -1.85 14.39
C VAL A 208 -10.90 -0.69 15.14
N GLN A 209 -11.72 0.13 15.82
CA GLN A 209 -11.25 1.25 16.63
C GLN A 209 -10.22 0.78 17.66
N GLY A 210 -10.49 -0.33 18.35
CA GLY A 210 -9.55 -0.89 19.32
C GLY A 210 -8.31 -1.50 18.69
N PHE A 211 -8.45 -2.20 17.57
CA PHE A 211 -7.31 -2.75 16.84
C PHE A 211 -6.36 -1.64 16.35
N CYS A 212 -6.92 -0.52 15.92
CA CYS A 212 -6.20 0.67 15.50
C CYS A 212 -5.69 1.55 16.68
N GLY A 213 -6.03 1.22 17.92
CA GLY A 213 -5.50 1.90 19.11
C GLY A 213 -6.25 3.17 19.52
N CYS A 214 -7.55 3.30 19.22
CA CYS A 214 -8.37 4.38 19.77
C CYS A 214 -8.49 4.25 21.31
N GLN A 215 -8.43 5.37 22.04
CA GLN A 215 -8.51 5.34 23.50
C GLN A 215 -9.87 4.83 24.01
N GLY A 216 -9.86 4.19 25.18
CA GLY A 216 -11.08 3.69 25.84
C GLY A 216 -11.68 2.42 25.23
N THR A 217 -11.05 1.87 24.19
CA THR A 217 -11.38 0.57 23.61
C THR A 217 -10.52 -0.52 24.25
N PHE A 218 -11.04 -1.76 24.28
CA PHE A 218 -10.35 -2.90 24.85
C PHE A 218 -10.58 -4.13 23.96
N PRO A 219 -9.62 -5.06 23.88
CA PRO A 219 -9.82 -6.35 23.22
C PRO A 219 -10.96 -7.12 23.92
N SER A 220 -11.78 -7.82 23.14
CA SER A 220 -12.90 -8.63 23.63
C SER A 220 -12.42 -9.90 24.31
N SER A 221 -11.23 -10.41 23.95
CA SER A 221 -10.68 -11.72 24.36
C SER A 221 -11.62 -12.90 24.11
N LEU A 222 -12.58 -12.75 23.18
CA LEU A 222 -13.54 -13.80 22.83
C LEU A 222 -12.87 -14.94 22.05
N CYS A 223 -11.77 -14.63 21.38
CA CYS A 223 -11.16 -15.46 20.37
C CYS A 223 -9.69 -15.71 20.67
N SER A 224 -9.23 -16.88 20.25
CA SER A 224 -7.82 -17.19 20.01
C SER A 224 -7.72 -17.80 18.62
N LEU A 225 -6.63 -17.51 17.91
CA LEU A 225 -6.38 -18.07 16.59
C LEU A 225 -6.38 -19.59 16.60
N CYS A 226 -5.81 -20.18 17.65
CA CYS A 226 -5.65 -21.61 17.76
C CYS A 226 -6.68 -22.24 18.70
N PRO A 227 -7.40 -23.29 18.24
CA PRO A 227 -8.43 -23.92 19.05
C PRO A 227 -7.82 -24.51 20.32
N LEU A 228 -8.62 -24.55 21.39
CA LEU A 228 -8.21 -25.05 22.71
C LEU A 228 -7.07 -24.27 23.38
N GLY A 229 -6.74 -23.06 22.89
CA GLY A 229 -5.67 -22.23 23.44
C GLY A 229 -4.28 -22.83 23.22
N MET A 230 -4.08 -23.54 22.10
CA MET A 230 -2.75 -23.96 21.68
C MET A 230 -1.91 -22.74 21.30
N ASP A 231 -0.59 -22.86 21.45
CA ASP A 231 0.34 -21.83 20.98
C ASP A 231 0.35 -21.80 19.44
N ILE A 232 0.58 -20.61 18.87
CA ILE A 232 0.76 -20.42 17.44
C ILE A 232 2.05 -21.13 17.03
N ALA A 233 1.94 -22.12 16.14
CA ALA A 233 3.07 -22.91 15.68
C ALA A 233 3.97 -22.12 14.71
N ASN A 234 3.38 -21.24 13.91
CA ASN A 234 4.06 -20.50 12.83
C ASN A 234 3.79 -18.99 12.94
N PRO A 235 4.33 -18.29 13.94
CA PRO A 235 3.98 -16.89 14.21
C PRO A 235 4.29 -15.95 13.03
N ASP A 236 5.37 -16.18 12.30
CA ASP A 236 5.84 -15.32 11.20
C ASP A 236 5.18 -15.63 9.84
N LEU A 237 4.26 -16.60 9.81
CA LEU A 237 3.62 -17.06 8.58
C LEU A 237 2.64 -16.01 8.04
N VAL A 238 2.90 -15.47 6.84
CA VAL A 238 2.11 -14.39 6.20
C VAL A 238 0.86 -14.92 5.49
N LEU A 239 -0.34 -14.57 5.96
CA LEU A 239 -1.63 -14.98 5.41
C LEU A 239 -2.07 -14.06 4.24
N PRO A 240 -2.05 -14.51 2.97
CA PRO A 240 -2.31 -13.64 1.81
C PRO A 240 -3.72 -13.04 1.80
N ASP A 241 -4.74 -13.83 2.14
CA ASP A 241 -6.15 -13.42 2.15
C ASP A 241 -6.46 -12.31 3.15
N THR A 242 -5.51 -12.01 4.04
CA THR A 242 -5.67 -11.04 5.11
C THR A 242 -5.08 -9.68 4.76
N GLY A 243 -4.51 -9.54 3.56
CA GLY A 243 -3.72 -8.39 3.16
C GLY A 243 -2.26 -8.49 3.64
N GLY A 244 -1.76 -9.71 3.86
CA GLY A 244 -0.37 -9.97 4.20
C GLY A 244 -0.04 -9.92 5.70
N LEU A 245 -1.00 -10.11 6.60
CA LEU A 245 -0.69 -10.22 8.04
C LEU A 245 -0.04 -11.56 8.36
N THR A 246 0.90 -11.56 9.29
CA THR A 246 1.43 -12.78 9.89
C THR A 246 0.40 -13.45 10.81
N CYS A 247 0.58 -14.75 11.10
CA CYS A 247 -0.26 -15.46 12.07
C CYS A 247 -0.23 -14.80 13.45
N GLN A 248 0.90 -14.24 13.88
CA GLN A 248 0.99 -13.49 15.12
C GLN A 248 0.12 -12.23 15.11
N GLU A 249 0.18 -11.46 14.01
CA GLU A 249 -0.66 -10.27 13.85
C GLU A 249 -2.15 -10.63 13.73
N MET A 250 -2.47 -11.78 13.11
CA MET A 250 -3.83 -12.29 13.05
C MET A 250 -4.38 -12.69 14.42
N ASP A 251 -3.57 -13.31 15.28
CA ASP A 251 -3.98 -13.62 16.67
C ASP A 251 -4.24 -12.33 17.48
N GLU A 252 -3.41 -11.30 17.29
CA GLU A 252 -3.67 -9.98 17.87
C GLU A 252 -5.00 -9.40 17.35
N TYR A 253 -5.24 -9.44 16.04
CA TYR A 253 -6.48 -8.97 15.41
C TYR A 253 -7.71 -9.70 15.95
N LEU A 254 -7.63 -11.03 16.12
CA LEU A 254 -8.72 -11.84 16.66
C LEU A 254 -9.16 -11.42 18.06
N SER A 255 -8.24 -10.88 18.88
CA SER A 255 -8.56 -10.37 20.20
C SER A 255 -9.58 -9.22 20.18
N TYR A 256 -9.81 -8.58 19.01
CA TYR A 256 -10.77 -7.50 18.81
C TYR A 256 -12.08 -7.94 18.13
N ILE A 257 -12.23 -9.20 17.74
CA ILE A 257 -13.49 -9.73 17.19
C ILE A 257 -14.56 -9.73 18.27
N THR A 258 -15.75 -9.20 17.96
CA THR A 258 -16.85 -9.05 18.93
C THR A 258 -17.95 -10.11 18.76
N ASP A 259 -17.83 -10.98 17.75
CA ASP A 259 -18.81 -12.01 17.40
C ASP A 259 -18.18 -13.41 17.30
N GLU A 260 -18.81 -14.39 17.94
CA GLU A 260 -18.34 -15.78 18.01
C GLU A 260 -18.41 -16.49 16.64
N ALA A 261 -19.37 -16.16 15.78
CA ALA A 261 -19.46 -16.79 14.46
C ALA A 261 -18.34 -16.32 13.53
N SER A 262 -18.05 -15.02 13.51
CA SER A 262 -16.93 -14.41 12.78
C SER A 262 -15.59 -14.95 13.29
N CYS A 263 -15.48 -15.08 14.61
CA CYS A 263 -14.33 -15.67 15.29
C CYS A 263 -14.02 -17.09 14.79
N GLN A 264 -15.03 -17.97 14.81
CA GLN A 264 -14.88 -19.35 14.39
C GLN A 264 -14.53 -19.45 12.90
N ALA A 265 -15.16 -18.63 12.05
CA ALA A 265 -14.88 -18.62 10.62
C ALA A 265 -13.42 -18.22 10.31
N ILE A 266 -12.89 -17.19 10.98
CA ILE A 266 -11.50 -16.75 10.80
C ILE A 266 -10.51 -17.76 11.39
N ALA A 267 -10.82 -18.35 12.55
CA ALA A 267 -9.98 -19.39 13.15
C ALA A 267 -9.92 -20.64 12.26
N ASP A 268 -11.05 -21.04 11.66
CA ASP A 268 -11.12 -22.18 10.75
C ASP A 268 -10.34 -21.96 9.45
N SER A 269 -10.33 -20.73 8.91
CA SER A 269 -9.50 -20.39 7.75
C SER A 269 -8.01 -20.26 8.09
N SER A 270 -7.66 -20.16 9.37
CA SER A 270 -6.29 -19.92 9.85
C SER A 270 -5.70 -21.13 10.59
N GLN A 271 -6.24 -22.33 10.41
CA GLN A 271 -5.74 -23.55 11.08
C GLN A 271 -4.27 -23.83 10.81
N VAL A 272 -3.75 -23.34 9.68
CA VAL A 272 -2.34 -23.38 9.31
C VAL A 272 -1.43 -22.73 10.35
N CYS A 273 -1.88 -21.68 11.03
CA CYS A 273 -1.10 -21.01 12.06
C CYS A 273 -0.83 -21.91 13.27
N CYS A 274 -1.62 -22.97 13.44
CA CYS A 274 -1.70 -23.77 14.65
C CYS A 274 -1.14 -25.20 14.48
N GLN A 275 -0.82 -25.60 13.26
CA GLN A 275 -0.20 -26.88 12.97
C GLN A 275 1.23 -26.63 12.50
N PRO A 276 2.22 -27.41 12.99
CA PRO A 276 3.57 -27.31 12.45
C PRO A 276 3.53 -27.63 10.95
N ILE A 277 4.04 -26.70 10.14
CA ILE A 277 4.11 -26.87 8.69
C ILE A 277 5.17 -27.92 8.39
N GLU A 278 4.82 -28.92 7.59
CA GLU A 278 5.82 -29.80 7.01
C GLU A 278 6.55 -29.02 5.92
N GLU A 279 7.81 -28.67 6.15
CA GLU A 279 8.60 -27.89 5.20
C GLU A 279 8.62 -28.58 3.83
N CYS A 280 8.12 -27.87 2.81
CA CYS A 280 8.18 -28.29 1.42
C CYS A 280 9.29 -27.51 0.71
N PRO A 281 10.55 -27.99 0.76
CA PRO A 281 11.65 -27.27 0.16
C PRO A 281 11.43 -27.13 -1.34
N VAL A 282 11.50 -25.90 -1.86
CA VAL A 282 11.41 -25.60 -3.30
C VAL A 282 12.55 -26.26 -4.07
N CYS A 283 13.73 -26.34 -3.45
CA CYS A 283 14.94 -26.94 -4.02
C CYS A 283 15.47 -28.06 -3.11
N GLU A 284 15.87 -29.18 -3.70
CA GLU A 284 16.71 -30.17 -3.01
C GLU A 284 18.17 -29.67 -2.96
N GLY A 285 18.47 -28.64 -2.15
CA GLY A 285 19.84 -28.10 -2.02
C GLY A 285 19.93 -26.65 -1.55
N VAL A 286 21.16 -26.14 -1.42
CA VAL A 286 21.49 -24.85 -0.77
C VAL A 286 21.75 -23.70 -1.76
N LEU A 287 21.52 -23.90 -3.05
CA LEU A 287 21.81 -22.90 -4.09
C LEU A 287 20.53 -22.56 -4.85
N PHE A 288 19.84 -21.52 -4.38
CA PHE A 288 18.70 -20.92 -5.05
C PHE A 288 18.56 -19.46 -4.64
N ASN A 289 17.73 -18.70 -5.35
CA ASN A 289 17.51 -17.29 -5.10
C ASN A 289 16.39 -17.11 -4.06
N GLU A 290 16.75 -17.20 -2.77
CA GLU A 290 15.83 -17.10 -1.62
C GLU A 290 14.97 -15.82 -1.65
N ASP A 291 15.55 -14.70 -2.10
CA ASP A 291 14.94 -13.37 -2.07
C ASP A 291 14.04 -13.08 -3.29
N LYS A 292 14.00 -13.97 -4.30
CA LYS A 292 13.20 -13.73 -5.50
C LYS A 292 11.71 -13.70 -5.16
N LEU A 293 11.08 -12.56 -5.45
CA LEU A 293 9.69 -12.28 -5.08
C LEU A 293 8.72 -12.78 -6.15
N TYR A 294 7.76 -13.59 -5.73
CA TYR A 294 6.57 -13.90 -6.49
C TYR A 294 5.50 -12.85 -6.21
N GLU A 295 5.55 -11.77 -7.00
CA GLU A 295 4.71 -10.55 -6.90
C GLU A 295 3.21 -10.80 -6.65
N PRO A 296 2.51 -11.75 -7.29
CA PRO A 296 1.06 -11.92 -7.09
C PRO A 296 0.64 -12.14 -5.63
N TYR A 297 1.55 -12.66 -4.80
CA TYR A 297 1.30 -12.88 -3.36
C TYR A 297 2.36 -12.23 -2.47
N GLY A 298 3.33 -11.50 -3.03
CA GLY A 298 4.44 -10.95 -2.28
C GLY A 298 5.28 -12.01 -1.52
N LEU A 299 5.34 -13.25 -2.03
CA LEU A 299 6.06 -14.35 -1.40
C LEU A 299 7.45 -14.51 -1.97
N THR A 300 8.48 -14.56 -1.14
CA THR A 300 9.85 -14.88 -1.57
C THR A 300 10.00 -16.38 -1.79
N CYS A 301 11.00 -16.80 -2.57
CA CYS A 301 11.30 -18.22 -2.77
C CYS A 301 11.60 -18.98 -1.47
N ALA A 302 12.14 -18.31 -0.44
CA ALA A 302 12.27 -18.89 0.90
C ALA A 302 10.91 -19.24 1.53
N ASN A 303 9.87 -18.45 1.23
CA ASN A 303 8.54 -18.58 1.84
C ASN A 303 7.53 -19.34 0.95
N ILE A 304 7.80 -19.52 -0.35
CA ILE A 304 6.94 -20.28 -1.26
C ILE A 304 6.79 -21.74 -0.83
N GLY A 305 7.82 -22.33 -0.20
CA GLY A 305 7.74 -23.67 0.39
C GLY A 305 6.69 -23.81 1.50
N LEU A 306 6.27 -22.69 2.10
CA LEU A 306 5.22 -22.63 3.10
C LEU A 306 3.84 -22.39 2.46
N ALA A 307 3.76 -22.33 1.12
CA ALA A 307 2.56 -21.89 0.42
C ALA A 307 1.43 -22.91 0.30
N SER A 308 1.73 -24.19 0.56
CA SER A 308 0.70 -25.23 0.61
C SER A 308 -0.35 -25.06 1.70
N ASP A 309 -0.03 -24.18 2.61
CA ASP A 309 -0.61 -24.06 3.92
C ASP A 309 -1.48 -22.78 4.00
N PHE A 310 -1.34 -21.85 3.04
CA PHE A 310 -2.13 -20.61 2.94
C PHE A 310 -3.57 -20.77 2.40
N GLY A 311 -4.13 -21.99 2.35
CA GLY A 311 -5.48 -22.20 1.79
C GLY A 311 -5.59 -21.92 0.28
N HIS A 312 -4.47 -21.68 -0.38
CA HIS A 312 -4.34 -21.66 -1.83
C HIS A 312 -4.02 -23.07 -2.33
N PRO A 313 -4.51 -23.50 -3.50
CA PRO A 313 -4.58 -24.90 -3.90
C PRO A 313 -3.22 -25.44 -4.39
N MET A 314 -2.11 -25.11 -3.74
CA MET A 314 -0.79 -25.59 -4.12
C MET A 314 -0.34 -26.66 -3.12
N SER A 315 -0.47 -27.93 -3.46
CA SER A 315 0.15 -28.98 -2.65
C SER A 315 1.67 -28.82 -2.59
N CYS A 316 2.34 -29.52 -1.66
CA CYS A 316 3.80 -29.66 -1.66
C CYS A 316 4.34 -30.07 -3.05
N GLU A 317 3.62 -30.99 -3.70
CA GLU A 317 3.91 -31.46 -5.06
C GLU A 317 3.78 -30.32 -6.09
N ASP A 318 2.78 -29.45 -5.98
CA ASP A 318 2.66 -28.26 -6.84
C ASP A 318 3.83 -27.31 -6.64
N VAL A 319 4.22 -27.04 -5.39
CA VAL A 319 5.36 -26.16 -5.09
C VAL A 319 6.65 -26.72 -5.70
N GLN A 320 6.92 -28.00 -5.44
CA GLN A 320 8.11 -28.71 -5.93
C GLN A 320 8.11 -28.94 -7.45
N THR A 321 6.96 -28.83 -8.11
CA THR A 321 6.87 -28.97 -9.58
C THR A 321 6.96 -27.62 -10.29
N ARG A 322 6.37 -26.56 -9.72
CA ARG A 322 6.19 -25.27 -10.39
C ARG A 322 7.31 -24.27 -10.14
N PHE A 323 7.79 -24.18 -8.90
CA PHE A 323 8.69 -23.11 -8.48
C PHE A 323 10.19 -23.40 -8.56
N PRO A 324 10.70 -24.64 -8.76
CA PRO A 324 12.14 -24.84 -8.75
C PRO A 324 12.88 -23.99 -9.79
N TYR A 325 12.34 -23.90 -11.01
CA TYR A 325 12.93 -23.07 -12.05
C TYR A 325 12.80 -21.58 -11.76
N PHE A 326 11.61 -21.14 -11.31
CA PHE A 326 11.37 -19.76 -10.93
C PHE A 326 12.38 -19.29 -9.87
N CYS A 327 12.62 -20.11 -8.85
CA CYS A 327 13.55 -19.85 -7.75
C CYS A 327 15.02 -20.12 -8.10
N GLU A 328 15.33 -20.45 -9.35
CA GLU A 328 16.69 -20.68 -9.83
C GLU A 328 17.40 -21.83 -9.09
N CYS A 329 16.65 -22.88 -8.72
CA CYS A 329 17.24 -24.12 -8.20
C CYS A 329 18.17 -24.74 -9.24
N ALA A 330 19.30 -25.30 -8.78
CA ALA A 330 20.20 -26.07 -9.64
C ALA A 330 19.45 -27.22 -10.34
N ASP A 331 19.74 -27.41 -11.64
CA ASP A 331 19.19 -28.46 -12.49
C ASP A 331 17.66 -28.47 -12.67
N ALA A 332 16.95 -27.44 -12.19
CA ALA A 332 15.53 -27.30 -12.41
C ALA A 332 15.23 -27.07 -13.90
N ILE A 333 14.30 -27.85 -14.43
CA ILE A 333 13.80 -27.71 -15.80
C ILE A 333 12.37 -27.16 -15.69
N PRO A 334 12.05 -26.04 -16.37
CA PRO A 334 10.72 -25.48 -16.31
C PRO A 334 9.72 -26.39 -17.02
N ALA A 335 8.55 -26.59 -16.41
CA ALA A 335 7.47 -27.37 -17.04
C ALA A 335 6.85 -26.66 -18.26
N CYS A 336 7.02 -25.33 -18.31
CA CYS A 336 6.53 -24.45 -19.36
C CYS A 336 7.53 -23.30 -19.54
N THR A 337 7.82 -22.93 -20.79
CA THR A 337 8.62 -21.75 -21.10
C THR A 337 7.95 -20.96 -22.19
N LEU A 338 8.33 -19.70 -22.30
CA LEU A 338 7.85 -18.86 -23.38
C LEU A 338 8.32 -19.40 -24.75
N CYS A 339 9.56 -19.86 -24.84
CA CYS A 339 10.09 -20.47 -26.06
C CYS A 339 9.88 -22.00 -26.06
N GLN A 340 9.95 -22.61 -27.24
CA GLN A 340 9.90 -24.07 -27.36
C GLN A 340 11.10 -24.72 -26.69
N LEU A 341 10.95 -26.00 -26.30
CA LEU A 341 12.02 -26.85 -25.77
C LEU A 341 12.67 -26.38 -24.45
N GLY A 342 12.01 -25.52 -23.67
CA GLY A 342 12.57 -25.05 -22.40
C GLY A 342 13.58 -23.91 -22.56
N GLU A 343 13.69 -23.29 -23.74
CA GLU A 343 14.65 -22.22 -23.97
C GLU A 343 14.22 -20.90 -23.29
N VAL A 344 15.21 -20.18 -22.77
CA VAL A 344 15.02 -18.80 -22.28
C VAL A 344 14.90 -17.87 -23.50
N PRO A 345 13.97 -16.90 -23.48
CA PRO A 345 13.87 -15.93 -24.56
C PRO A 345 15.20 -15.21 -24.83
N PRO A 346 15.62 -15.04 -26.09
CA PRO A 346 16.88 -14.34 -26.39
C PRO A 346 16.86 -12.87 -25.98
N GLU A 347 15.68 -12.24 -25.96
CA GLU A 347 15.49 -10.83 -25.62
C GLU A 347 14.90 -10.67 -24.21
N THR A 348 15.54 -11.26 -23.19
CA THR A 348 15.03 -11.29 -21.79
C THR A 348 14.66 -9.91 -21.24
N ASP A 349 15.50 -8.91 -21.48
CA ASP A 349 15.34 -7.57 -20.90
C ASP A 349 14.44 -6.65 -21.73
N LYS A 350 13.85 -7.17 -22.81
CA LYS A 350 12.97 -6.39 -23.68
C LYS A 350 11.68 -6.04 -22.94
N PRO A 351 11.37 -4.74 -22.74
CA PRO A 351 10.14 -4.33 -22.10
C PRO A 351 8.96 -4.61 -23.03
N ILE A 352 7.84 -5.05 -22.47
CA ILE A 352 6.59 -5.28 -23.19
C ILE A 352 5.70 -4.04 -23.01
N PRO A 353 5.44 -3.27 -24.09
CA PRO A 353 4.63 -2.06 -24.00
C PRO A 353 3.26 -2.32 -23.37
N LEU A 354 2.78 -1.33 -22.61
CA LEU A 354 1.49 -1.33 -21.90
C LEU A 354 1.34 -2.32 -20.73
N LEU A 355 2.21 -3.33 -20.62
CA LEU A 355 2.18 -4.29 -19.51
C LEU A 355 3.13 -3.92 -18.36
N GLY A 356 4.11 -3.05 -18.60
CA GLY A 356 5.07 -2.64 -17.58
C GLY A 356 5.95 -3.78 -17.09
N THR A 357 6.12 -4.83 -17.91
CA THR A 357 6.86 -6.05 -17.60
C THR A 357 7.87 -6.36 -18.70
N THR A 358 8.79 -7.30 -18.48
CA THR A 358 9.80 -7.73 -19.45
C THR A 358 9.54 -9.14 -19.98
N CYS A 359 10.19 -9.51 -21.07
CA CYS A 359 10.18 -10.89 -21.58
C CYS A 359 10.68 -11.91 -20.55
N LYS A 360 11.66 -11.54 -19.70
CA LYS A 360 12.14 -12.37 -18.60
C LYS A 360 11.03 -12.62 -17.59
N GLU A 361 10.34 -11.59 -17.15
CA GLU A 361 9.25 -11.70 -16.17
C GLU A 361 8.11 -12.55 -16.72
N VAL A 362 7.69 -12.35 -17.98
CA VAL A 362 6.67 -13.20 -18.62
C VAL A 362 7.13 -14.66 -18.72
N ASN A 363 8.41 -14.91 -19.01
CA ASN A 363 8.95 -16.27 -18.99
C ASN A 363 9.00 -16.87 -17.58
N ASP A 364 9.35 -16.08 -16.56
CA ASP A 364 9.34 -16.48 -15.16
C ASP A 364 7.90 -16.84 -14.74
N TYR A 365 6.89 -16.08 -15.16
CA TYR A 365 5.46 -16.41 -14.98
C TYR A 365 5.00 -17.63 -15.76
N ALA A 366 5.53 -17.87 -16.97
CA ALA A 366 5.25 -19.09 -17.70
C ALA A 366 5.84 -20.32 -16.98
N SER A 367 7.03 -20.18 -16.38
CA SER A 367 7.76 -21.27 -15.75
C SER A 367 7.06 -21.95 -14.58
N ILE A 368 6.16 -21.24 -13.90
CA ILE A 368 5.35 -21.76 -12.80
C ILE A 368 4.08 -22.49 -13.26
N ARG A 369 3.80 -22.57 -14.56
CA ARG A 369 2.65 -23.28 -15.11
C ARG A 369 2.97 -24.74 -15.33
N LEU A 370 1.99 -25.61 -15.06
CA LEU A 370 2.10 -27.02 -15.45
C LEU A 370 2.06 -27.14 -16.98
N THR A 371 2.69 -28.18 -17.51
CA THR A 371 2.71 -28.44 -18.96
C THR A 371 1.29 -28.53 -19.56
N SER A 372 0.31 -29.04 -18.80
CA SER A 372 -1.10 -29.11 -19.23
C SER A 372 -1.79 -27.75 -19.30
N GLU A 373 -1.35 -26.77 -18.51
CA GLU A 373 -1.91 -25.41 -18.46
C GLU A 373 -1.22 -24.49 -19.49
N CYS A 374 0.07 -24.74 -19.73
CA CYS A 374 0.95 -23.92 -20.55
C CYS A 374 0.34 -23.57 -21.91
N ALA A 375 -0.09 -24.56 -22.69
CA ALA A 375 -0.61 -24.33 -24.03
C ALA A 375 -1.88 -23.46 -24.04
N GLN A 376 -2.75 -23.62 -23.04
CA GLN A 376 -4.00 -22.85 -22.95
C GLN A 376 -3.75 -21.42 -22.49
N GLU A 377 -2.93 -21.24 -21.45
CA GLU A 377 -2.57 -19.92 -20.92
C GLU A 377 -1.83 -19.09 -21.95
N MET A 378 -0.82 -19.67 -22.61
CA MET A 378 -0.08 -19.02 -23.69
C MET A 378 -0.98 -18.63 -24.86
N ALA A 379 -1.93 -19.50 -25.24
CA ALA A 379 -2.90 -19.21 -26.30
C ALA A 379 -3.96 -18.16 -25.89
N SER A 380 -4.17 -17.94 -24.61
CA SER A 380 -5.14 -16.95 -24.09
C SER A 380 -4.59 -15.53 -24.05
N GLN A 381 -3.28 -15.35 -24.23
CA GLN A 381 -2.66 -14.04 -24.23
C GLN A 381 -3.15 -13.17 -25.39
N SER A 382 -3.29 -11.88 -25.13
CA SER A 382 -3.80 -10.91 -26.11
C SER A 382 -2.79 -10.51 -27.20
N PHE A 383 -1.56 -11.01 -27.09
CA PHE A 383 -0.45 -10.88 -28.03
C PHE A 383 0.40 -12.15 -28.02
N ASP A 384 1.18 -12.38 -29.08
CA ASP A 384 2.14 -13.48 -29.16
C ASP A 384 3.46 -13.10 -28.51
N SER A 385 3.57 -13.37 -27.21
CA SER A 385 4.77 -13.10 -26.41
C SER A 385 5.98 -13.92 -26.85
N SER A 386 5.77 -15.12 -27.40
CA SER A 386 6.86 -15.98 -27.89
C SER A 386 7.54 -15.34 -29.10
N ALA A 387 6.74 -14.89 -30.07
CA ALA A 387 7.25 -14.14 -31.22
C ALA A 387 7.88 -12.81 -30.79
N TYR A 388 7.23 -12.05 -29.90
CA TYR A 388 7.71 -10.73 -29.47
C TYR A 388 9.09 -10.78 -28.79
N CYS A 389 9.29 -11.80 -27.96
CA CYS A 389 10.52 -12.01 -27.21
C CYS A 389 11.61 -12.76 -28.00
N GLY A 390 11.39 -12.97 -29.30
CA GLY A 390 12.39 -13.51 -30.24
C GLY A 390 12.56 -15.03 -30.20
N CYS A 391 11.60 -15.79 -29.67
CA CYS A 391 11.69 -17.24 -29.65
C CYS A 391 11.79 -17.84 -31.06
N THR A 392 12.73 -18.77 -31.25
CA THR A 392 12.94 -19.42 -32.56
C THR A 392 11.69 -20.18 -33.00
N GLY A 393 11.27 -19.99 -34.26
CA GLY A 393 10.13 -20.71 -34.85
C GLY A 393 8.77 -20.06 -34.62
N PHE A 394 8.72 -18.89 -34.00
CA PHE A 394 7.51 -18.07 -33.87
C PHE A 394 7.61 -16.86 -34.80
N GLU A 395 6.57 -16.62 -35.60
CA GLU A 395 6.47 -15.48 -36.50
C GLU A 395 5.38 -14.52 -36.01
N PRO A 396 5.54 -13.20 -36.17
CA PRO A 396 4.52 -12.26 -35.74
C PRO A 396 3.17 -12.53 -36.44
N PRO A 397 2.04 -12.54 -35.72
CA PRO A 397 0.72 -12.76 -36.29
C PRO A 397 0.29 -11.67 -37.29
N ASN A 398 0.84 -10.46 -37.20
CA ASN A 398 0.54 -9.32 -38.08
C ASN A 398 -0.96 -9.02 -38.21
N GLN A 399 -1.73 -9.24 -37.13
CA GLN A 399 -3.18 -9.02 -37.12
C GLN A 399 -3.57 -7.58 -36.77
N CYS A 400 -2.64 -6.79 -36.23
CA CYS A 400 -2.86 -5.40 -35.87
C CYS A 400 -1.91 -4.48 -36.66
N THR A 401 -2.49 -3.45 -37.28
CA THR A 401 -1.73 -2.38 -37.94
C THR A 401 -1.73 -1.16 -37.04
N PHE A 402 -0.56 -0.68 -36.62
CA PHE A 402 -0.47 0.44 -35.68
C PHE A 402 -1.08 1.73 -36.23
N CYS A 403 -0.68 2.15 -37.43
CA CYS A 403 -1.23 3.33 -38.07
C CYS A 403 -2.44 2.99 -38.97
N PRO A 404 -3.45 3.88 -39.05
CA PRO A 404 -4.47 3.80 -40.07
C PRO A 404 -3.88 3.71 -41.48
N GLU A 405 -4.63 3.13 -42.42
CA GLU A 405 -4.18 3.01 -43.81
C GLU A 405 -3.74 4.36 -44.39
N GLY A 406 -2.55 4.38 -45.00
CA GLY A 406 -1.95 5.56 -45.60
C GLY A 406 -1.10 6.42 -44.66
N GLN A 407 -1.13 6.20 -43.34
CA GLN A 407 -0.30 6.94 -42.40
C GLN A 407 1.03 6.24 -42.08
N ILE A 408 2.02 7.02 -41.65
CA ILE A 408 3.34 6.53 -41.24
C ILE A 408 3.73 7.04 -39.84
N VAL A 409 4.52 6.26 -39.10
CA VAL A 409 5.11 6.71 -37.84
C VAL A 409 6.28 7.65 -38.13
N ARG A 410 6.12 8.94 -37.81
CA ARG A 410 7.17 9.95 -38.09
C ARG A 410 8.08 10.22 -36.90
N GLN A 411 7.56 10.07 -35.68
CA GLN A 411 8.29 10.39 -34.45
C GLN A 411 8.58 9.11 -33.66
N ILE A 412 9.44 8.25 -34.21
CA ILE A 412 9.71 6.92 -33.64
C ILE A 412 10.17 6.97 -32.18
N ASN A 413 10.87 8.04 -31.77
CA ASN A 413 11.38 8.21 -30.41
C ASN A 413 10.43 8.99 -29.46
N LYS A 414 9.26 9.42 -29.93
CA LYS A 414 8.29 10.09 -29.05
C LYS A 414 7.66 9.05 -28.14
N ALA A 415 7.65 9.30 -26.83
CA ALA A 415 6.93 8.48 -25.85
C ALA A 415 5.60 9.16 -25.50
N PRO A 416 4.45 8.57 -25.86
CA PRO A 416 3.16 9.07 -25.41
C PRO A 416 3.05 9.01 -23.89
N GLU A 417 2.38 9.98 -23.28
CA GLU A 417 2.33 10.15 -21.82
C GLU A 417 1.75 8.93 -21.09
N LEU A 418 0.80 8.24 -21.72
CA LEU A 418 0.13 7.06 -21.16
C LEU A 418 0.73 5.72 -21.62
N ALA A 419 1.85 5.72 -22.36
CA ALA A 419 2.44 4.50 -22.93
C ALA A 419 3.42 3.78 -21.97
N GLY A 420 3.50 4.20 -20.70
CA GLY A 420 4.38 3.56 -19.72
C GLY A 420 5.87 3.63 -20.09
N GLY A 421 6.28 4.70 -20.78
CA GLY A 421 7.65 4.88 -21.25
C GLY A 421 7.97 4.28 -22.63
N ALA A 422 7.05 3.53 -23.24
CA ALA A 422 7.23 3.02 -24.60
C ALA A 422 7.21 4.14 -25.65
N THR A 423 8.10 4.06 -26.63
CA THR A 423 8.15 5.00 -27.74
C THR A 423 7.16 4.60 -28.85
N CYS A 424 6.85 5.52 -29.75
CA CYS A 424 6.06 5.22 -30.95
C CYS A 424 6.67 4.10 -31.81
N GLY A 425 7.99 3.93 -31.78
CA GLY A 425 8.68 2.81 -32.41
C GLY A 425 8.39 1.49 -31.72
N ASP A 426 8.43 1.48 -30.39
CA ASP A 426 8.14 0.28 -29.60
C ASP A 426 6.68 -0.16 -29.78
N LEU A 427 5.75 0.81 -29.82
CA LEU A 427 4.33 0.56 -30.07
C LEU A 427 4.08 0.06 -31.50
N LEU A 428 4.81 0.58 -32.49
CA LEU A 428 4.75 0.10 -33.87
C LEU A 428 5.24 -1.34 -33.98
N ASP A 429 6.37 -1.67 -33.35
CA ASP A 429 6.91 -3.03 -33.31
C ASP A 429 5.92 -3.97 -32.61
N PHE A 430 5.48 -3.62 -31.40
CA PHE A 430 4.56 -4.40 -30.58
C PHE A 430 3.22 -4.70 -31.27
N ALA A 431 2.68 -3.74 -32.05
CA ALA A 431 1.43 -3.95 -32.78
C ALA A 431 1.48 -5.19 -33.68
N SER A 432 2.62 -5.50 -34.31
CA SER A 432 2.74 -6.68 -35.18
C SER A 432 2.55 -8.02 -34.46
N TYR A 433 2.65 -8.03 -33.12
CA TYR A 433 2.52 -9.20 -32.26
C TYR A 433 1.14 -9.34 -31.61
N VAL A 434 0.28 -8.32 -31.71
CA VAL A 434 -1.05 -8.34 -31.09
C VAL A 434 -1.98 -9.32 -31.84
N THR A 435 -2.62 -10.22 -31.08
CA THR A 435 -3.51 -11.28 -31.61
C THR A 435 -5.00 -10.99 -31.41
N THR A 436 -5.33 -10.03 -30.54
CA THR A 436 -6.73 -9.73 -30.20
C THR A 436 -7.14 -8.33 -30.64
N TYR A 437 -8.40 -8.19 -31.05
CA TYR A 437 -8.96 -6.92 -31.48
C TYR A 437 -8.95 -5.86 -30.36
N ASN A 438 -9.25 -6.26 -29.11
CA ASN A 438 -9.32 -5.32 -27.98
C ASN A 438 -7.95 -4.68 -27.70
N LEU A 439 -6.89 -5.49 -27.60
CA LEU A 439 -5.55 -4.96 -27.39
C LEU A 439 -5.08 -4.15 -28.60
N CYS A 440 -5.44 -4.56 -29.82
CA CYS A 440 -5.10 -3.79 -31.02
C CYS A 440 -5.72 -2.39 -30.99
N SER A 441 -7.00 -2.28 -30.60
CA SER A 441 -7.67 -1.00 -30.44
C SER A 441 -7.01 -0.13 -29.36
N SER A 442 -6.54 -0.74 -28.26
CA SER A 442 -5.81 -0.02 -27.22
C SER A 442 -4.45 0.50 -27.71
N VAL A 443 -3.70 -0.31 -28.46
CA VAL A 443 -2.42 0.10 -29.06
C VAL A 443 -2.65 1.20 -30.12
N GLN A 444 -3.67 1.07 -30.97
CA GLN A 444 -4.05 2.07 -31.97
C GLN A 444 -4.54 3.40 -31.39
N ALA A 445 -4.97 3.44 -30.12
CA ALA A 445 -5.34 4.71 -29.48
C ALA A 445 -4.16 5.70 -29.43
N PHE A 446 -2.92 5.19 -29.37
CA PHE A 446 -1.70 5.98 -29.43
C PHE A 446 -1.32 6.43 -30.84
N ALA A 447 -1.97 5.88 -31.89
CA ALA A 447 -1.68 6.25 -33.27
C ALA A 447 -1.93 7.73 -33.55
N PHE A 448 -2.89 8.37 -32.89
CA PHE A 448 -3.15 9.81 -33.03
C PHE A 448 -1.93 10.67 -32.71
N GLU A 449 -1.07 10.21 -31.79
CA GLU A 449 0.13 10.92 -31.37
C GLU A 449 1.39 10.55 -32.15
N CYS A 450 1.39 9.38 -32.79
CA CYS A 450 2.56 8.76 -33.41
C CYS A 450 2.52 8.75 -34.93
N CYS A 451 1.33 8.64 -35.51
CA CYS A 451 1.08 8.48 -36.93
C CYS A 451 0.69 9.82 -37.55
N VAL A 452 1.25 10.10 -38.72
CA VAL A 452 0.90 11.27 -39.53
C VAL A 452 0.63 10.83 -40.96
N ASP A 453 -0.24 11.58 -41.63
CA ASP A 453 -0.40 11.46 -43.07
C ASP A 453 0.91 11.92 -43.75
N PRO A 454 1.56 11.10 -44.59
CA PRO A 454 2.80 11.46 -45.27
C PRO A 454 2.67 12.71 -46.15
N ASP A 455 1.45 13.02 -46.63
CA ASP A 455 1.16 14.20 -47.45
C ASP A 455 0.77 15.44 -46.61
N SER A 456 0.60 15.28 -45.29
CA SER A 456 0.32 16.41 -44.41
C SER A 456 1.49 17.39 -44.46
N PRO A 457 1.27 18.67 -44.83
CA PRO A 457 2.31 19.66 -44.87
C PRO A 457 2.98 19.68 -43.50
N THR A 458 4.31 19.48 -43.48
CA THR A 458 5.09 19.56 -42.25
C THR A 458 4.78 20.91 -41.63
N GLU A 459 4.02 20.92 -40.52
CA GLU A 459 3.76 22.14 -39.77
C GLU A 459 5.12 22.80 -39.58
N ALA A 460 5.25 24.01 -40.12
CA ALA A 460 6.46 24.79 -39.96
C ALA A 460 6.77 24.81 -38.46
N PRO A 461 8.01 24.51 -38.04
CA PRO A 461 8.35 24.42 -36.63
C PRO A 461 7.76 25.62 -35.93
N SER A 462 6.82 25.37 -35.02
CA SER A 462 6.15 26.42 -34.25
C SER A 462 7.26 27.31 -33.70
N PRO A 463 7.23 28.64 -33.96
CA PRO A 463 8.30 29.53 -33.51
C PRO A 463 8.50 29.27 -32.03
N GLY A 464 9.70 28.78 -31.69
CA GLY A 464 10.01 28.35 -30.34
C GLY A 464 9.66 29.47 -29.35
N PRO A 465 9.30 29.12 -28.11
CA PRO A 465 9.03 30.12 -27.08
C PRO A 465 10.16 31.16 -27.09
N PRO A 466 9.84 32.46 -26.99
CA PRO A 466 10.84 33.52 -27.02
C PRO A 466 11.96 33.18 -26.02
N PRO A 467 13.23 33.39 -26.37
CA PRO A 467 14.36 32.98 -25.55
C PRO A 467 14.19 33.59 -24.16
N ASP A 468 14.05 32.70 -23.17
CA ASP A 468 13.94 33.07 -21.78
C ASP A 468 15.22 33.81 -21.34
N GLU A 469 15.01 34.82 -20.53
CA GLU A 469 15.99 35.85 -20.22
C GLU A 469 17.12 35.26 -19.36
N THR A 470 18.22 34.94 -20.04
CA THR A 470 19.56 34.58 -19.52
C THR A 470 19.83 35.02 -18.07
N ILE A 471 19.68 34.11 -17.10
CA ILE A 471 20.37 34.20 -15.81
C ILE A 471 21.77 33.61 -15.99
N ALA A 472 22.78 34.39 -15.57
CA ALA A 472 24.21 34.16 -15.82
C ALA A 472 24.73 32.81 -15.27
N PRO A 473 25.62 32.12 -16.00
CA PRO A 473 26.22 30.86 -15.56
C PRO A 473 27.42 31.05 -14.64
N GLY A 474 27.39 30.38 -13.48
CA GLY A 474 28.54 30.14 -12.62
C GLY A 474 29.42 28.99 -13.16
N THR A 475 30.69 29.32 -13.32
CA THR A 475 31.96 28.57 -13.40
C THR A 475 31.98 27.01 -13.47
N PRO A 476 32.86 26.41 -14.32
CA PRO A 476 32.79 25.00 -14.72
C PRO A 476 33.60 24.03 -13.83
N GLY A 477 33.04 22.84 -13.62
CA GLY A 477 33.70 21.68 -13.02
C GLY A 477 33.88 20.53 -14.02
N THR A 478 35.15 20.23 -14.29
CA THR A 478 35.77 18.91 -14.53
C THR A 478 35.13 17.91 -15.50
N ALA A 479 35.76 17.78 -16.67
CA ALA A 479 35.50 16.73 -17.67
C ALA A 479 36.04 15.35 -17.23
N ILE A 480 35.24 14.31 -17.47
CA ILE A 480 35.64 12.89 -17.43
C ILE A 480 35.74 12.39 -18.89
N PRO A 481 36.78 11.64 -19.28
CA PRO A 481 36.96 11.20 -20.67
C PRO A 481 36.09 9.99 -21.02
N THR A 482 35.32 10.13 -22.09
CA THR A 482 34.60 9.04 -22.76
C THR A 482 35.58 8.21 -23.59
N ALA A 483 35.67 6.91 -23.30
CA ALA A 483 36.40 5.94 -24.12
C ALA A 483 35.52 5.51 -25.31
N THR A 484 36.03 5.73 -26.51
CA THR A 484 35.43 5.27 -27.77
C THR A 484 36.03 3.92 -28.12
N ASP A 485 35.28 2.83 -27.93
CA ASP A 485 35.67 1.51 -28.45
C ASP A 485 35.03 1.26 -29.80
N THR A 486 35.91 1.02 -30.78
CA THR A 486 35.62 0.69 -32.17
C THR A 486 35.73 -0.82 -32.32
N LEU A 487 34.65 -1.52 -32.65
CA LEU A 487 34.71 -2.94 -33.02
C LEU A 487 34.25 -3.14 -34.47
N ALA A 488 35.16 -3.73 -35.24
CA ALA A 488 34.99 -4.15 -36.62
C ALA A 488 34.20 -5.48 -36.70
N PRO A 489 33.53 -5.78 -37.83
CA PRO A 489 32.74 -6.99 -37.99
C PRO A 489 33.63 -8.20 -38.33
N GLY A 490 33.70 -9.17 -37.42
CA GLY A 490 34.29 -10.49 -37.65
C GLY A 490 33.27 -11.44 -38.28
N THR A 491 33.48 -11.77 -39.54
CA THR A 491 32.73 -12.81 -40.28
C THR A 491 33.24 -14.18 -39.85
N THR A 492 32.38 -15.05 -39.32
CA THR A 492 32.75 -16.46 -39.07
C THR A 492 31.66 -17.38 -39.58
N ALA A 493 32.08 -18.33 -40.42
CA ALA A 493 31.26 -19.26 -41.16
C ALA A 493 30.64 -20.35 -40.26
N ALA A 494 29.42 -20.76 -40.60
CA ALA A 494 28.69 -21.87 -40.00
C ALA A 494 29.29 -23.24 -40.38
N PRO A 495 29.28 -24.23 -39.47
CA PRO A 495 29.32 -25.63 -39.84
C PRO A 495 27.90 -26.22 -39.88
N THR A 496 27.54 -26.77 -41.03
CA THR A 496 26.39 -27.65 -41.22
C THR A 496 26.61 -28.94 -40.43
N ALA A 497 25.83 -29.17 -39.37
CA ALA A 497 25.75 -30.46 -38.70
C ALA A 497 24.39 -31.11 -39.03
N THR A 498 24.43 -32.18 -39.81
CA THR A 498 23.29 -33.06 -40.07
C THR A 498 23.15 -34.03 -38.91
N MET A 499 21.99 -34.09 -38.26
CA MET A 499 21.63 -35.15 -37.31
C MET A 499 20.38 -35.92 -37.74
N PRO A 500 20.28 -37.21 -37.38
CA PRO A 500 19.31 -38.15 -37.92
C PRO A 500 17.96 -38.10 -37.19
N ALA A 501 16.92 -38.50 -37.93
CA ALA A 501 15.54 -38.62 -37.47
C ALA A 501 15.37 -39.57 -36.26
N PRO A 502 14.45 -39.28 -35.33
CA PRO A 502 14.12 -40.20 -34.25
C PRO A 502 13.22 -41.34 -34.74
N ALA A 503 13.53 -42.55 -34.27
CA ALA A 503 12.77 -43.75 -34.52
C ALA A 503 11.46 -43.75 -33.72
N GLU A 504 10.35 -44.03 -34.42
CA GLU A 504 9.06 -44.35 -33.82
C GLU A 504 9.17 -45.63 -32.98
N SER A 505 8.83 -45.55 -31.69
CA SER A 505 8.51 -46.75 -30.88
C SER A 505 7.03 -46.73 -30.53
N SER A 506 6.24 -47.47 -31.29
CA SER A 506 4.89 -47.87 -30.93
C SER A 506 4.94 -48.91 -29.80
N ALA A 507 4.40 -48.55 -28.64
CA ALA A 507 4.10 -49.50 -27.58
C ALA A 507 2.57 -49.62 -27.47
N ASP A 508 2.05 -50.73 -27.97
CA ASP A 508 0.70 -51.22 -27.76
C ASP A 508 0.41 -51.39 -26.25
N VAL A 509 -0.66 -50.76 -25.75
CA VAL A 509 -1.23 -51.04 -24.43
C VAL A 509 -2.59 -51.72 -24.64
N PRO A 510 -2.83 -52.91 -24.06
CA PRO A 510 -4.07 -53.64 -24.27
C PRO A 510 -5.20 -53.09 -23.39
N LEU A 511 -6.35 -52.92 -24.05
CA LEU A 511 -7.68 -52.71 -23.47
C LEU A 511 -8.01 -53.83 -22.45
N ALA A 512 -8.19 -53.45 -21.18
CA ALA A 512 -8.90 -54.27 -20.20
C ALA A 512 -10.19 -53.58 -19.79
N ARG A 513 -11.30 -54.23 -20.15
CA ARG A 513 -12.68 -53.96 -19.73
C ARG A 513 -12.83 -54.14 -18.21
N LEU A 514 -13.68 -53.32 -17.60
CA LEU A 514 -14.63 -53.55 -16.48
C LEU A 514 -14.99 -52.15 -15.95
N GLY A 515 -16.22 -51.75 -15.64
CA GLY A 515 -17.51 -52.40 -15.59
C GLY A 515 -18.54 -51.30 -15.29
N THR A 516 -19.70 -51.42 -15.90
CA THR A 516 -20.90 -50.61 -15.68
C THR A 516 -21.31 -50.55 -14.20
N SER A 517 -21.56 -49.36 -13.67
CA SER A 517 -22.53 -49.15 -12.59
C SER A 517 -23.33 -47.87 -12.83
N LEU A 518 -24.49 -48.12 -13.42
CA LEU A 518 -25.65 -47.25 -13.53
C LEU A 518 -26.33 -47.21 -12.15
N VAL A 519 -26.40 -46.05 -11.51
CA VAL A 519 -27.35 -45.82 -10.41
C VAL A 519 -28.12 -44.53 -10.70
N LEU A 520 -29.38 -44.73 -11.08
CA LEU A 520 -30.45 -43.74 -11.03
C LEU A 520 -30.59 -43.19 -9.61
N LEU A 521 -30.79 -41.88 -9.48
CA LEU A 521 -31.71 -41.34 -8.48
C LEU A 521 -32.41 -40.11 -9.05
N LEU A 522 -33.66 -40.34 -9.47
CA LEU A 522 -34.64 -39.34 -9.83
C LEU A 522 -35.28 -38.77 -8.56
N PHE A 523 -35.41 -37.45 -8.52
CA PHE A 523 -36.50 -36.63 -7.96
C PHE A 523 -37.51 -37.29 -7.01
N THR A 524 -37.72 -36.67 -5.83
CA THR A 524 -38.94 -35.92 -5.47
C THR A 524 -39.00 -35.57 -3.97
N LEU A 525 -39.76 -34.50 -3.64
CA LEU A 525 -40.31 -34.07 -2.33
C LEU A 525 -39.35 -33.21 -1.46
N LEU A 526 -39.72 -32.08 -0.83
CA LEU A 526 -40.97 -31.34 -0.60
C LEU A 526 -40.58 -29.96 -0.01
N ALA A 527 -41.17 -28.88 -0.52
CA ALA A 527 -41.46 -27.67 0.27
C ALA A 527 -42.94 -27.35 0.03
N PRO A 528 -43.73 -27.09 1.09
CA PRO A 528 -44.05 -25.69 1.39
C PRO A 528 -44.18 -25.38 2.89
N GLY A 529 -43.91 -24.14 3.29
CA GLY A 529 -44.21 -23.69 4.65
C GLY A 529 -43.75 -22.27 4.98
N PHE A 530 -44.33 -21.27 4.31
CA PHE A 530 -44.33 -19.88 4.79
C PHE A 530 -45.49 -19.69 5.77
N LEU A 531 -45.21 -19.27 7.01
CA LEU A 531 -46.08 -18.47 7.90
C LEU A 531 -45.38 -18.30 9.27
N THR A 532 -44.73 -17.15 9.49
CA THR A 532 -45.06 -16.09 10.48
C THR A 532 -44.02 -15.00 10.40
#